data_AF-A0A5C3MKY6-F1
#
_entry.id   AF-A0A5C3MKY6-F1
#
_cell.length_a   1.000
_cell.length_b   1.000
_cell.length_c   1.000
_cell.angle_alpha   90.00
_cell.angle_beta   90.00
_cell.angle_gamma   90.00
#
_symmetry.space_group_name_H-M   'P 1'
#
loop_
_entity.id
_entity.type
_entity.pdbx_description
1 polymer ?
#
loop_
_entity_poly.entity_id
_entity_poly.type
_entity_poly.pdbx_seq_one_letter_code
_entity_poly.pdbx_strand_id
1 'polypeptide(L)'
;MSNSRQTSGILLAIAPELVVIILRELDLSMLIRCKRVCTDLKRIIDDSVALQYKIELAVAGMEDGPPSSIDLAERLRRLQNYTKAWRDMAFSPSENIRFDGHYWELYGGVLATSAGDSTLIFNKLPGHARGIKSRQWRIEEVGFPIRDFKMDPSQDLLVMLDFPEQ
;
A
#
# COMPACT_ATOMS: atom_id res chain seq x y z
N MET A 1 -40.71 34.57 18.20
CA MET A 1 -40.45 33.64 17.09
C MET A 1 -39.27 34.19 16.30
N SER A 2 -38.06 33.71 16.62
CA SER A 2 -36.81 34.18 16.00
C SER A 2 -36.62 33.41 14.69
N ASN A 3 -36.70 34.14 13.58
CA ASN A 3 -36.52 33.60 12.24
C ASN A 3 -35.00 33.60 11.94
N SER A 4 -34.31 32.53 12.32
CA SER A 4 -32.90 32.34 11.95
C SER A 4 -32.84 32.10 10.44
N ARG A 5 -32.48 33.14 9.67
CA ARG A 5 -32.09 32.98 8.27
C ARG A 5 -30.85 32.07 8.23
N GLN A 6 -31.05 30.80 7.88
CA GLN A 6 -29.96 29.95 7.43
C GLN A 6 -29.47 30.53 6.11
N THR A 7 -28.37 31.29 6.14
CA THR A 7 -27.54 31.48 4.96
C THR A 7 -26.92 30.12 4.67
N SER A 8 -27.59 29.28 3.88
CA SER A 8 -26.92 28.17 3.21
C SER A 8 -25.76 28.78 2.43
N GLY A 9 -24.54 28.48 2.85
CA GLY A 9 -23.35 28.95 2.16
C GLY A 9 -23.42 28.54 0.69
N ILE A 10 -22.98 29.40 -0.22
CA ILE A 10 -23.02 29.17 -1.68
C ILE A 10 -22.48 27.77 -2.06
N LEU A 11 -21.47 27.29 -1.33
CA LEU A 11 -20.90 25.96 -1.50
C LEU A 11 -21.88 24.81 -1.22
N LEU A 12 -22.84 24.96 -0.31
CA LEU A 12 -23.86 23.95 -0.02
C LEU A 12 -25.10 24.08 -0.90
N ALA A 13 -25.15 25.09 -1.77
CA ALA A 13 -26.24 25.30 -2.72
C ALA A 13 -26.04 24.55 -4.06
N ILE A 14 -24.86 23.96 -4.28
CA ILE A 14 -24.54 23.14 -5.46
C ILE A 14 -24.68 21.64 -5.16
N ALA A 15 -24.66 20.82 -6.21
CA ALA A 15 -24.76 19.37 -6.08
C ALA A 15 -23.62 18.79 -5.19
N PRO A 16 -23.92 17.84 -4.27
CA PRO A 16 -22.92 17.27 -3.36
C PRO A 16 -21.68 16.70 -4.06
N GLU A 17 -21.82 16.15 -5.26
CA GLU A 17 -20.75 15.61 -6.07
C GLU A 17 -19.74 16.70 -6.47
N LEU A 18 -20.22 17.91 -6.77
CA LEU A 18 -19.37 19.06 -7.07
C LEU A 18 -18.66 19.57 -5.82
N VAL A 19 -19.33 19.56 -4.67
CA VAL A 19 -18.70 19.87 -3.39
C VAL A 19 -17.58 18.89 -3.09
N VAL A 20 -17.79 17.58 -3.33
CA VAL A 20 -16.76 16.56 -3.15
C VAL A 20 -15.56 16.82 -4.05
N ILE A 21 -15.76 17.18 -5.33
CA ILE A 21 -14.66 17.52 -6.24
C ILE A 21 -13.87 18.72 -5.70
N ILE A 22 -14.54 19.79 -5.27
CA ILE A 22 -13.87 20.98 -4.71
C ILE A 22 -13.08 20.62 -3.45
N LEU A 23 -13.69 19.89 -2.52
CA LEU A 23 -13.05 19.48 -1.27
C LEU A 23 -11.86 18.55 -1.51
N ARG A 24 -11.88 17.76 -2.59
CA ARG A 24 -10.78 16.86 -2.96
C ARG A 24 -9.52 17.61 -3.38
N GLU A 25 -9.63 18.84 -3.86
CA GLU A 25 -8.48 19.68 -4.24
C GLU A 25 -7.80 20.34 -3.03
N LEU A 26 -8.46 20.38 -1.86
CA LEU A 26 -7.88 20.94 -0.64
C LEU A 26 -6.78 20.07 -0.06
N ASP A 27 -5.78 20.67 0.57
CA ASP A 27 -4.86 19.91 1.42
C ASP A 27 -5.59 19.26 2.61
N LEU A 28 -4.94 18.28 3.25
CA LEU A 28 -5.54 17.54 4.36
C LEU A 28 -5.93 18.46 5.54
N SER A 29 -5.10 19.45 5.87
CA SER A 29 -5.36 20.34 7.00
C SER A 29 -6.65 21.13 6.79
N MET A 30 -6.82 21.69 5.59
CA MET A 30 -8.00 22.44 5.20
C MET A 30 -9.23 21.53 5.12
N LEU A 31 -9.10 20.33 4.55
CA LEU A 31 -10.19 19.36 4.50
C LEU A 31 -10.70 18.99 5.89
N ILE A 32 -9.81 18.73 6.84
CA ILE A 32 -10.20 18.42 8.23
C ILE A 32 -10.82 19.64 8.93
N ARG A 33 -10.34 20.86 8.65
CA ARG A 33 -10.96 22.09 9.15
C ARG A 33 -12.38 22.27 8.62
N CYS A 34 -12.66 21.92 7.36
CA CYS A 34 -14.01 21.96 6.78
C CYS A 34 -15.01 21.11 7.57
N LYS A 35 -14.59 19.99 8.17
CA LYS A 35 -15.44 19.17 9.06
C LYS A 35 -15.92 19.91 10.31
N ARG A 36 -15.26 21.01 10.69
CA ARG A 36 -15.60 21.84 11.86
C ARG A 36 -16.41 23.08 11.52
N VAL A 37 -16.65 23.35 10.23
CA VAL A 37 -17.39 24.53 9.77
C VAL A 37 -18.89 24.34 9.97
N CYS A 38 -19.45 23.22 9.51
CA CYS A 38 -20.86 22.86 9.73
C CYS A 38 -21.09 21.35 9.64
N THR A 39 -22.27 20.92 10.08
CA THR A 39 -22.70 19.50 10.06
C THR A 39 -22.83 18.95 8.65
N ASP A 40 -23.25 19.76 7.68
CA ASP A 40 -23.41 19.31 6.28
C ASP A 40 -22.08 19.03 5.62
N LEU A 41 -21.09 19.91 5.78
CA LEU A 41 -19.73 19.68 5.29
C LEU A 41 -19.10 18.47 5.98
N LYS A 42 -19.29 18.33 7.30
CA LYS A 42 -18.86 17.14 8.02
C LYS A 42 -19.46 15.87 7.41
N ARG A 43 -20.77 15.86 7.15
CA ARG A 43 -21.48 14.74 6.54
C ARG A 43 -20.97 14.43 5.14
N ILE A 44 -20.83 15.43 4.27
CA ILE A 44 -20.28 15.25 2.91
C ILE A 44 -18.87 14.63 2.96
N ILE A 45 -18.03 15.10 3.89
CA ILE A 45 -16.68 14.57 4.05
C ILE A 45 -16.70 13.13 4.58
N ASP A 46 -17.51 12.87 5.62
CA ASP A 46 -17.62 11.55 6.27
C ASP A 46 -18.23 10.48 5.35
N ASP A 47 -19.23 10.85 4.53
CA ASP A 47 -19.95 9.93 3.66
C ASP A 47 -19.25 9.71 2.30
N SER A 48 -18.35 10.62 1.90
CA SER A 48 -17.65 10.53 0.62
C SER A 48 -16.48 9.57 0.67
N VAL A 49 -16.59 8.45 -0.06
CA VAL A 49 -15.50 7.46 -0.24
C VAL A 49 -14.21 8.13 -0.73
N ALA A 50 -14.30 9.09 -1.66
CA ALA A 50 -13.12 9.76 -2.20
C ALA A 50 -12.40 10.64 -1.17
N LEU A 51 -13.15 11.35 -0.33
CA LEU A 51 -12.58 12.20 0.71
C LEU A 51 -12.04 11.36 1.87
N GLN A 52 -12.76 10.32 2.27
CA GLN A 52 -12.27 9.36 3.27
C GLN A 52 -10.99 8.66 2.79
N TYR A 53 -10.92 8.25 1.52
CA TYR A 53 -9.72 7.64 0.96
C TYR A 53 -8.52 8.60 0.98
N LYS A 54 -8.71 9.87 0.62
CA LYS A 54 -7.67 10.89 0.75
C LYS A 54 -7.18 11.06 2.19
N ILE A 55 -8.09 11.06 3.15
CA ILE A 55 -7.75 11.18 4.57
C ILE A 55 -6.97 9.96 5.05
N GLU A 56 -7.45 8.75 4.76
CA GLU A 56 -6.81 7.50 5.16
C GLU A 56 -5.42 7.32 4.53
N LEU A 57 -5.23 7.75 3.28
CA LEU A 57 -3.92 7.75 2.63
C LEU A 57 -2.93 8.60 3.43
N ALA A 58 -3.34 9.80 3.82
CA ALA A 58 -2.48 10.67 4.60
C ALA A 58 -2.21 10.13 6.02
N VAL A 59 -3.20 9.50 6.66
CA VAL A 59 -3.03 8.83 7.96
C VAL A 59 -2.01 7.70 7.86
N ALA A 60 -2.03 6.95 6.77
CA ALA A 60 -1.10 5.84 6.52
C ALA A 60 0.28 6.29 5.98
N GLY A 61 0.45 7.58 5.65
CA GLY A 61 1.66 8.08 4.99
C GLY A 61 1.84 7.53 3.57
N MET A 62 0.74 7.30 2.85
CA MET A 62 0.72 6.68 1.53
C MET A 62 0.21 7.63 0.44
N GLU A 63 0.57 7.31 -0.79
CA GLU A 63 0.10 8.01 -1.99
C GLU A 63 -0.86 7.12 -2.80
N ASP A 64 -1.68 7.78 -3.63
CA ASP A 64 -2.58 7.08 -4.53
C ASP A 64 -1.77 6.38 -5.63
N GLY A 65 -1.82 5.05 -5.65
CA GLY A 65 -1.17 4.25 -6.68
C GLY A 65 -1.84 4.36 -8.06
N PRO A 66 -1.19 3.84 -9.12
CA PRO A 66 -1.70 3.89 -10.49
C PRO A 66 -3.09 3.24 -10.64
N PRO A 67 -3.82 3.55 -11.73
CA PRO A 67 -5.11 2.94 -12.01
C PRO A 67 -5.05 1.41 -11.96
N SER A 68 -6.07 0.79 -11.37
CA SER A 68 -6.17 -0.67 -11.26
C SER A 68 -7.62 -1.11 -11.48
N SER A 69 -7.84 -2.42 -11.58
CA SER A 69 -9.19 -3.00 -11.67
C SER A 69 -9.98 -2.91 -10.36
N ILE A 70 -9.37 -2.40 -9.28
CA ILE A 70 -9.98 -2.30 -7.96
C ILE A 70 -10.63 -0.91 -7.84
N ASP A 71 -11.92 -0.89 -7.52
CA ASP A 71 -12.64 0.36 -7.30
C ASP A 71 -12.19 1.11 -6.04
N LEU A 72 -12.58 2.38 -5.94
CA LEU A 72 -12.13 3.27 -4.87
C LEU A 72 -12.62 2.83 -3.47
N ALA A 73 -13.80 2.22 -3.39
CA ALA A 73 -14.36 1.76 -2.13
C ALA A 73 -13.56 0.57 -1.59
N GLU A 74 -13.18 -0.35 -2.47
CA GLU A 74 -12.32 -1.48 -2.13
C GLU A 74 -10.89 -1.03 -1.80
N ARG A 75 -10.35 0.00 -2.49
CA ARG A 75 -9.07 0.62 -2.12
C ARG A 75 -9.11 1.20 -0.70
N LEU A 76 -10.16 1.96 -0.37
CA LEU A 76 -10.38 2.48 0.98
C LEU A 76 -10.47 1.37 2.02
N ARG A 77 -11.27 0.34 1.77
CA ARG A 77 -11.44 -0.80 2.69
C ARG A 77 -10.11 -1.50 2.95
N ARG A 78 -9.31 -1.74 1.91
CA ARG A 78 -7.98 -2.37 2.05
C ARG A 78 -6.99 -1.50 2.82
N LEU A 79 -7.02 -0.20 2.60
CA LEU A 79 -6.18 0.76 3.32
C LEU A 79 -6.54 0.81 4.81
N GLN A 80 -7.83 0.87 5.14
CA GLN A 80 -8.31 0.82 6.53
C GLN A 80 -7.90 -0.48 7.21
N ASN A 81 -8.03 -1.62 6.52
CA ASN A 81 -7.57 -2.92 7.03
C ASN A 81 -6.06 -2.94 7.27
N TYR A 82 -5.28 -2.36 6.35
CA TYR A 82 -3.83 -2.22 6.51
C TYR A 82 -3.50 -1.38 7.76
N THR A 83 -4.06 -0.18 7.87
CA THR A 83 -3.82 0.73 9.01
C THR A 83 -4.22 0.09 10.33
N LYS A 84 -5.34 -0.64 10.35
CA LYS A 84 -5.79 -1.39 11.51
C LYS A 84 -4.83 -2.53 11.88
N ALA A 85 -4.40 -3.33 10.91
CA ALA A 85 -3.47 -4.44 11.15
C ALA A 85 -2.14 -3.95 11.77
N TRP A 86 -1.63 -2.81 11.30
CA TRP A 86 -0.44 -2.18 11.88
C TRP A 86 -0.68 -1.64 13.29
N ARG A 87 -1.83 -1.02 13.54
CA ARG A 87 -2.19 -0.51 14.87
C ARG A 87 -2.33 -1.63 15.89
N ASP A 88 -2.99 -2.72 15.49
CA ASP A 88 -3.34 -3.83 16.37
C ASP A 88 -2.25 -4.92 16.40
N MET A 89 -1.18 -4.77 15.61
CA MET A 89 -0.12 -5.78 15.38
C MET A 89 -0.69 -7.14 14.94
N ALA A 90 -1.78 -7.12 14.19
CA ALA A 90 -2.55 -8.29 13.77
C ALA A 90 -2.37 -8.55 12.27
N PHE A 91 -1.23 -9.11 11.90
CA PHE A 91 -0.89 -9.44 10.52
C PHE A 91 -1.40 -10.83 10.15
N SER A 92 -2.25 -10.93 9.13
CA SER A 92 -2.81 -12.19 8.66
C SER A 92 -3.06 -12.16 7.15
N PRO A 93 -2.85 -13.28 6.44
CA PRO A 93 -2.30 -14.55 6.92
C PRO A 93 -0.77 -14.50 7.14
N SER A 94 -0.25 -15.44 7.93
CA SER A 94 1.18 -15.71 8.07
C SER A 94 1.55 -17.00 7.32
N GLU A 95 2.62 -16.97 6.54
CA GLU A 95 3.12 -18.13 5.81
C GLU A 95 4.53 -18.49 6.28
N ASN A 96 4.81 -19.79 6.44
CA ASN A 96 6.15 -20.28 6.73
C ASN A 96 6.82 -20.70 5.42
N ILE A 97 7.92 -20.04 5.08
CA ILE A 97 8.72 -20.38 3.90
C ILE A 97 9.87 -21.26 4.37
N ARG A 98 10.00 -22.46 3.78
CA ARG A 98 11.13 -23.34 4.07
C ARG A 98 12.43 -22.72 3.55
N PHE A 99 13.47 -22.83 4.36
CA PHE A 99 14.79 -22.30 4.09
C PHE A 99 15.81 -23.41 4.30
N ASP A 100 16.29 -23.99 3.21
CA ASP A 100 17.16 -25.17 3.22
C ASP A 100 18.63 -24.83 2.90
N GLY A 101 18.95 -23.56 2.65
CA GLY A 101 20.30 -23.09 2.32
C GLY A 101 20.93 -22.19 3.39
N HIS A 102 22.02 -21.52 3.04
CA HIS A 102 22.80 -20.69 3.98
C HIS A 102 22.61 -19.18 3.78
N TYR A 103 22.17 -18.75 2.60
CA TYR A 103 22.07 -17.34 2.23
C TYR A 103 20.65 -16.96 1.85
N TRP A 104 20.23 -15.77 2.28
CA TRP A 104 18.94 -15.19 1.92
C TRP A 104 19.04 -13.67 1.78
N GLU A 105 18.14 -13.10 0.99
CA GLU A 105 17.97 -11.66 0.84
C GLU A 105 16.48 -11.34 0.69
N LEU A 106 16.02 -10.25 1.30
CA LEU A 106 14.64 -9.80 1.21
C LEU A 106 14.61 -8.35 0.73
N TYR A 107 14.22 -8.15 -0.52
CA TYR A 107 14.14 -6.83 -1.13
C TYR A 107 12.87 -6.67 -1.95
N GLY A 108 12.20 -5.52 -1.81
CA GLY A 108 11.03 -5.19 -2.65
C GLY A 108 9.86 -6.18 -2.55
N GLY A 109 9.75 -6.93 -1.45
CA GLY A 109 8.74 -7.98 -1.28
C GLY A 109 9.08 -9.29 -2.02
N VAL A 110 10.32 -9.48 -2.44
CA VAL A 110 10.85 -10.75 -2.95
C VAL A 110 11.82 -11.30 -1.91
N LEU A 111 11.56 -12.51 -1.42
CA LEU A 111 12.48 -13.29 -0.60
C LEU A 111 13.26 -14.24 -1.51
N ALA A 112 14.57 -14.05 -1.61
CA ALA A 112 15.48 -14.93 -2.29
C ALA A 112 16.21 -15.82 -1.28
N THR A 113 16.37 -17.09 -1.58
CA THR A 113 17.06 -18.07 -0.72
C THR A 113 17.91 -19.01 -1.56
N SER A 114 19.11 -19.33 -1.10
CA SER A 114 19.90 -20.42 -1.68
C SER A 114 19.26 -21.79 -1.41
N ALA A 115 19.40 -22.73 -2.34
CA ALA A 115 19.09 -24.14 -2.16
C ALA A 115 20.27 -24.97 -2.68
N GLY A 116 20.99 -25.64 -1.77
CA GLY A 116 22.31 -26.18 -2.09
C GLY A 116 23.30 -25.06 -2.46
N ASP A 117 24.30 -25.40 -3.25
CA ASP A 117 25.45 -24.51 -3.49
C ASP A 117 25.30 -23.64 -4.74
N SER A 118 24.40 -23.96 -5.68
CA SER A 118 24.37 -23.29 -7.00
C SER A 118 22.98 -22.90 -7.47
N THR A 119 21.97 -22.94 -6.61
CA THR A 119 20.58 -22.64 -6.97
C THR A 119 20.01 -21.56 -6.07
N LEU A 120 19.31 -20.59 -6.67
CA LEU A 120 18.54 -19.56 -5.98
C LEU A 120 17.04 -19.75 -6.21
N ILE A 121 16.26 -19.66 -5.14
CA ILE A 121 14.80 -19.70 -5.16
C ILE A 121 14.29 -18.32 -4.77
N PHE A 122 13.43 -17.75 -5.59
CA PHE A 122 12.84 -16.44 -5.36
C PHE A 122 11.35 -16.58 -5.11
N ASN A 123 10.88 -15.93 -4.04
CA ASN A 123 9.50 -15.92 -3.61
C ASN A 123 9.02 -14.48 -3.53
N LYS A 124 8.24 -14.04 -4.52
CA LYS A 124 7.46 -12.81 -4.40
C LYS A 124 6.36 -13.04 -3.38
N LEU A 125 6.46 -12.34 -2.26
CA LEU A 125 5.54 -12.45 -1.14
C LEU A 125 4.16 -11.89 -1.54
N PRO A 126 3.06 -12.53 -1.10
CA PRO A 126 1.74 -12.00 -1.36
C PRO A 126 1.56 -10.68 -0.60
N GLY A 127 0.93 -9.71 -1.26
CA GLY A 127 0.53 -8.45 -0.66
C GLY A 127 -0.99 -8.36 -0.65
N HIS A 128 -1.64 -9.03 0.30
CA HIS A 128 -3.11 -9.17 0.34
C HIS A 128 -3.83 -7.82 0.30
N ALA A 129 -3.35 -6.83 1.06
CA ALA A 129 -3.88 -5.47 1.06
C ALA A 129 -3.72 -4.75 -0.29
N ARG A 130 -2.78 -5.18 -1.14
CA ARG A 130 -2.56 -4.63 -2.49
C ARG A 130 -3.04 -5.56 -3.61
N GLY A 131 -3.58 -6.73 -3.28
CA GLY A 131 -3.94 -7.77 -4.26
C GLY A 131 -2.74 -8.36 -5.00
N ILE A 132 -1.53 -8.22 -4.47
CA ILE A 132 -0.33 -8.80 -5.07
C ILE A 132 -0.37 -10.30 -4.82
N LYS A 133 -0.40 -11.08 -5.91
CA LYS A 133 -0.32 -12.54 -5.86
C LYS A 133 1.10 -12.98 -5.58
N SER A 134 1.23 -14.10 -4.86
CA SER A 134 2.52 -14.77 -4.71
C SER A 134 3.00 -15.31 -6.05
N ARG A 135 4.32 -15.37 -6.22
CA ARG A 135 4.96 -15.98 -7.40
C ARG A 135 6.30 -16.55 -6.96
N GLN A 136 6.62 -17.75 -7.41
CA GLN A 136 7.92 -18.36 -7.20
C GLN A 136 8.64 -18.56 -8.55
N TRP A 137 9.95 -18.37 -8.57
CA TRP A 137 10.83 -18.76 -9.68
C TRP A 137 12.19 -19.18 -9.15
N ARG A 138 13.02 -19.79 -10.01
CA ARG A 138 14.33 -20.31 -9.66
C ARG A 138 15.37 -19.93 -10.70
N ILE A 139 16.62 -19.83 -10.26
CA ILE A 139 17.80 -19.88 -11.11
C ILE A 139 18.58 -21.10 -10.66
N GLU A 140 18.64 -22.11 -11.51
CA GLU A 140 19.31 -23.38 -11.24
C GLU A 140 20.69 -23.35 -11.89
N GLU A 141 21.65 -24.05 -11.27
CA GLU A 141 22.98 -24.29 -11.84
C GLU A 141 23.68 -22.99 -12.29
N VAL A 142 23.83 -22.02 -11.37
CA VAL A 142 24.47 -20.71 -11.59
C VAL A 142 25.93 -20.80 -12.11
N GLY A 143 26.51 -22.02 -12.13
CA GLY A 143 27.82 -22.32 -12.72
C GLY A 143 28.97 -22.31 -11.72
N PHE A 144 28.73 -21.81 -10.51
CA PHE A 144 29.70 -21.80 -9.40
C PHE A 144 28.99 -21.93 -8.05
N PRO A 145 29.69 -22.36 -6.99
CA PRO A 145 29.18 -22.33 -5.63
C PRO A 145 28.96 -20.89 -5.17
N ILE A 146 27.74 -20.56 -4.78
CA ILE A 146 27.30 -19.26 -4.30
C ILE A 146 27.89 -19.02 -2.91
N ARG A 147 28.76 -18.02 -2.80
CA ARG A 147 29.32 -17.56 -1.52
C ARG A 147 28.45 -16.51 -0.85
N ASP A 148 27.86 -15.61 -1.63
CA ASP A 148 26.91 -14.59 -1.18
C ASP A 148 26.16 -14.03 -2.40
N PHE A 149 25.04 -13.36 -2.18
CA PHE A 149 24.35 -12.65 -3.25
C PHE A 149 23.57 -11.45 -2.72
N LYS A 150 23.35 -10.46 -3.58
CA LYS A 150 22.50 -9.29 -3.36
C LYS A 150 21.59 -9.08 -4.55
N MET A 151 20.43 -8.47 -4.32
CA MET A 151 19.49 -8.16 -5.39
C MET A 151 18.83 -6.79 -5.20
N ASP A 152 18.50 -6.18 -6.33
CA ASP A 152 17.58 -5.06 -6.43
C ASP A 152 16.59 -5.31 -7.58
N PRO A 153 15.44 -5.95 -7.30
CA PRO A 153 14.37 -6.15 -8.27
C PRO A 153 13.81 -4.86 -8.91
N SER A 154 14.02 -3.68 -8.33
CA SER A 154 13.57 -2.42 -8.94
C SER A 154 14.42 -2.02 -10.15
N GLN A 155 15.64 -2.54 -10.23
CA GLN A 155 16.61 -2.33 -11.31
C GLN A 155 16.85 -3.59 -12.15
N ASP A 156 16.10 -4.67 -11.89
CA ASP A 156 16.35 -5.99 -12.50
C ASP A 156 17.80 -6.48 -12.29
N LEU A 157 18.35 -6.28 -11.09
CA LEU A 157 19.75 -6.55 -10.76
C LEU A 157 19.90 -7.71 -9.75
N LEU A 158 20.76 -8.67 -10.09
CA LEU A 158 21.24 -9.73 -9.22
C LEU A 158 22.77 -9.77 -9.27
N VAL A 159 23.41 -9.71 -8.10
CA VAL A 159 24.87 -9.80 -7.96
C VAL A 159 25.19 -11.02 -7.12
N MET A 160 26.07 -11.88 -7.61
CA MET A 160 26.47 -13.12 -6.95
C MET A 160 27.98 -13.13 -6.80
N LEU A 161 28.45 -13.67 -5.68
CA LEU A 161 29.86 -13.84 -5.38
C LEU A 161 30.20 -15.32 -5.37
N ASP A 162 31.31 -15.67 -6.01
CA ASP A 162 31.91 -17.00 -5.99
C ASP A 162 32.99 -17.12 -4.92
N PHE A 163 33.54 -18.33 -4.79
CA PHE A 163 34.78 -18.54 -4.08
C PHE A 163 35.96 -18.27 -5.03
N PRO A 164 37.06 -17.65 -4.55
CA PRO A 164 38.23 -17.43 -5.38
C PRO A 164 38.77 -18.74 -5.96
N GLU A 165 39.24 -18.71 -7.20
CA GLU A 165 39.97 -19.83 -7.82
C GLU A 165 41.22 -20.14 -6.98
N GLN A 166 41.45 -21.44 -6.71
CA GLN A 166 42.62 -21.93 -5.98
C GLN A 166 43.85 -22.02 -6.87
#